data_AF-A0A7V1MKE5-F1
#
_entry.id   AF-A0A7V1MKE5-F1
#
_cell.length_a   1.000
_cell.length_b   1.000
_cell.length_c   1.000
_cell.angle_alpha   90.00
_cell.angle_beta   90.00
_cell.angle_gamma   90.00
#
_symmetry.space_group_name_H-M   'P 1'
#
loop_
_entity.id
_entity.type
_entity.pdbx_description
1 polymer ?
#
loop_
_entity_poly.entity_id
_entity_poly.type
_entity_poly.pdbx_seq_one_letter_code
_entity_poly.pdbx_strand_id
1 'polypeptide(L)'
;MIVIGSIIHNILPNFEVLSGKVVPGANRGKLLGFPTANLDITEETLPPAGIYAVWVRIEQEGMWRPGAANVGVNPTFGEKKKKMEVHLLEYNDNLYGRTLEVVPVAYIRPEKTFKNPGKLIRQMNRDCRKVKNLLSRAEIPGSR
;
A
#
# COMPACT_ATOMS: atom_id res chain seq x y z
N MET A 1 -9.64 18.25 -32.62
CA MET A 1 -10.16 18.38 -31.24
C MET A 1 -9.57 17.23 -30.42
N ILE A 2 -8.34 17.41 -29.93
CA ILE A 2 -7.64 16.41 -29.11
C ILE A 2 -7.91 16.82 -27.66
N VAL A 3 -8.76 16.07 -26.96
CA VAL A 3 -8.88 16.22 -25.51
C VAL A 3 -7.63 15.57 -24.92
N ILE A 4 -6.65 16.42 -24.60
CA ILE A 4 -5.48 16.06 -23.82
C ILE A 4 -6.00 15.75 -22.41
N GLY A 5 -6.36 14.49 -22.18
CA GLY A 5 -6.89 14.01 -20.91
C GLY A 5 -5.89 14.32 -19.79
N SER A 6 -6.39 14.99 -18.76
CA SER A 6 -5.63 15.52 -17.62
C SER A 6 -4.52 14.58 -17.16
N ILE A 7 -3.28 15.08 -17.19
CA ILE A 7 -2.14 14.50 -16.47
C ILE A 7 -2.56 14.34 -15.01
N ILE A 8 -2.75 13.09 -14.57
CA ILE A 8 -3.05 12.76 -13.18
C ILE A 8 -1.75 13.01 -12.41
N HIS A 9 -1.62 14.21 -11.81
CA HIS A 9 -0.41 14.71 -11.14
C HIS A 9 0.11 13.84 -9.96
N ASN A 10 -0.49 12.67 -9.69
CA ASN A 10 -0.16 11.79 -8.57
C ASN A 10 0.19 10.36 -8.96
N ILE A 11 0.19 9.99 -10.24
CA ILE A 11 0.65 8.66 -10.67
C ILE A 11 2.18 8.68 -10.72
N LEU A 12 2.79 7.74 -10.00
CA LEU A 12 4.23 7.55 -9.99
C LEU A 12 4.65 6.93 -11.34
N PRO A 13 5.58 7.55 -12.09
CA PRO A 13 6.08 6.94 -13.32
C PRO A 13 6.90 5.70 -12.96
N ASN A 14 6.49 4.54 -13.52
CA ASN A 14 7.25 3.30 -13.56
C ASN A 14 7.96 2.91 -12.25
N PHE A 15 7.21 2.82 -11.14
CA PHE A 15 7.79 2.29 -9.91
C PHE A 15 8.12 0.80 -10.09
N GLU A 16 9.31 0.41 -9.64
CA GLU A 16 9.75 -0.99 -9.67
C GLU A 16 8.84 -1.85 -8.79
N VAL A 17 8.75 -3.14 -9.14
CA VAL A 17 8.06 -4.12 -8.31
C VAL A 17 8.87 -4.30 -7.04
N LEU A 18 8.24 -4.02 -5.90
CA LEU A 18 8.84 -4.25 -4.60
C LEU A 18 8.48 -5.65 -4.11
N SER A 19 9.47 -6.44 -3.67
CA SER A 19 9.24 -7.78 -3.14
C SER A 19 9.55 -7.88 -1.65
N GLY A 20 8.63 -8.44 -0.88
CA GLY A 20 8.82 -8.58 0.57
C GLY A 20 8.02 -9.72 1.20
N LYS A 21 8.65 -10.39 2.17
CA LYS A 21 8.00 -11.43 2.95
C LYS A 21 7.08 -10.82 4.00
N VAL A 22 5.89 -11.38 4.17
CA VAL A 22 4.96 -10.97 5.23
C VAL A 22 5.42 -11.49 6.58
N VAL A 23 5.78 -10.58 7.47
CA VAL A 23 6.28 -10.85 8.81
C VAL A 23 5.27 -10.41 9.89
N PRO A 24 5.37 -10.96 11.13
CA PRO A 24 4.59 -10.48 12.25
C PRO A 24 4.80 -8.98 12.51
N GLY A 25 3.71 -8.26 12.77
CA GLY A 25 3.73 -6.87 13.19
C GLY A 25 2.86 -6.63 14.43
N ALA A 26 2.56 -5.38 14.73
CA ALA A 26 1.78 -5.01 15.91
C ALA A 26 0.29 -5.41 15.84
N ASN A 27 -0.20 -5.90 14.69
CA ASN A 27 -1.57 -6.38 14.45
C ASN A 27 -2.70 -5.40 14.80
N ARG A 28 -2.39 -4.11 14.93
CA ARG A 28 -3.35 -3.06 15.30
C ARG A 28 -4.43 -2.87 14.24
N GLY A 29 -4.08 -2.98 12.95
CA GLY A 29 -5.03 -2.83 11.86
C GLY A 29 -6.17 -3.86 11.90
N LYS A 30 -5.85 -5.11 12.26
CA LYS A 30 -6.83 -6.20 12.37
C LYS A 30 -7.95 -5.87 13.38
N LEU A 31 -7.59 -5.29 14.53
CA LEU A 31 -8.56 -4.86 15.55
C LEU A 31 -9.49 -3.74 15.08
N LEU A 32 -9.12 -3.02 14.03
CA LEU A 32 -9.87 -1.91 13.45
C LEU A 32 -10.65 -2.29 12.19
N GLY A 33 -10.60 -3.56 11.78
CA GLY A 33 -11.21 -4.04 10.53
C GLY A 33 -10.35 -3.81 9.28
N PHE A 34 -9.06 -3.48 9.43
CA PHE A 34 -8.12 -3.24 8.34
C PHE A 34 -6.85 -4.07 8.55
N PRO A 35 -6.89 -5.40 8.34
CA PRO A 35 -5.69 -6.22 8.47
C PRO A 35 -4.59 -5.72 7.54
N THR A 36 -3.39 -5.49 8.09
CA THR A 36 -2.20 -5.08 7.34
C THR A 36 -1.13 -6.16 7.39
N ALA A 37 -0.52 -6.44 6.23
CA ALA A 37 0.69 -7.23 6.09
C ALA A 37 1.91 -6.32 6.29
N ASN A 38 2.79 -6.66 7.22
CA ASN A 38 4.07 -5.97 7.38
C ASN A 38 5.07 -6.66 6.45
N LEU A 39 5.70 -5.90 5.55
CA LEU A 39 6.67 -6.44 4.59
C LEU A 39 8.09 -6.23 5.07
N ASP A 40 8.86 -7.31 5.10
CA ASP A 40 10.31 -7.27 5.20
C ASP A 40 10.90 -7.18 3.79
N ILE A 41 11.37 -5.98 3.43
CA ILE A 41 11.93 -5.64 2.12
C ILE A 41 13.41 -5.33 2.34
N THR A 42 14.28 -6.22 1.87
CA THR A 42 15.70 -6.24 2.26
C THR A 42 16.63 -5.46 1.33
N GLU A 43 16.25 -5.25 0.07
CA GLU A 43 17.19 -4.80 -0.98
C GLU A 43 16.70 -3.62 -1.83
N GLU A 44 15.52 -3.08 -1.54
CA GLU A 44 14.89 -2.06 -2.38
C GLU A 44 14.72 -0.72 -1.66
N THR A 45 14.82 0.37 -2.43
CA THR A 45 14.57 1.71 -1.89
C THR A 45 13.08 1.97 -1.82
N LEU A 46 12.53 1.94 -0.61
CA LEU A 46 11.13 2.32 -0.37
C LEU A 46 10.87 3.78 -0.75
N PRO A 47 9.66 4.11 -1.27
CA PRO A 47 9.28 5.47 -1.60
C PRO A 47 9.33 6.39 -0.36
N PRO A 48 9.13 7.72 -0.53
CA PRO A 48 8.96 8.63 0.58
C PRO A 48 7.89 8.18 1.59
N ALA A 49 7.94 8.69 2.81
CA ALA A 49 6.94 8.32 3.81
C ALA A 49 5.54 8.82 3.43
N GLY A 50 4.53 7.99 3.64
CA GLY A 50 3.13 8.31 3.39
C GLY A 50 2.28 7.13 2.97
N ILE A 51 1.07 7.45 2.53
CA ILE A 51 0.06 6.48 2.10
C ILE A 51 0.03 6.41 0.58
N TYR A 52 0.02 5.20 0.04
CA TYR A 52 0.06 4.94 -1.40
C TYR A 52 -1.08 4.02 -1.83
N ALA A 53 -1.57 4.23 -3.06
CA ALA A 53 -2.30 3.22 -3.80
C ALA A 53 -1.29 2.28 -4.45
N VAL A 54 -1.48 0.98 -4.26
CA VAL A 54 -0.56 -0.06 -4.76
C VAL A 54 -1.32 -1.15 -5.49
N TRP A 55 -0.70 -1.71 -6.53
CA TRP A 55 -1.03 -3.06 -6.97
C TRP A 55 -0.27 -4.07 -6.11
N VAL A 56 -0.94 -5.15 -5.73
CA VAL A 56 -0.36 -6.22 -4.90
C VAL A 56 -0.61 -7.56 -5.54
N ARG A 57 0.43 -8.38 -5.67
CA ARG A 57 0.34 -9.76 -6.10
C ARG A 57 0.94 -10.63 -5.00
N ILE A 58 0.27 -11.74 -4.70
CA ILE A 58 0.83 -12.76 -3.82
C ILE A 58 1.70 -13.62 -4.72
N GLU A 59 2.94 -13.87 -4.30
CA GLU A 59 3.89 -14.66 -5.09
C GLU A 59 3.24 -16.00 -5.50
N GLN A 60 3.51 -16.42 -6.75
CA GLN A 60 2.91 -17.59 -7.42
C GLN A 60 1.43 -17.44 -7.81
N GLU A 61 0.73 -16.39 -7.38
CA GLU A 61 -0.58 -16.04 -7.91
C GLU A 61 -0.45 -15.13 -9.13
N GLY A 62 -1.19 -15.40 -10.21
CA GLY A 62 -1.15 -14.56 -11.41
C GLY A 62 -1.93 -13.24 -11.30
N MET A 63 -2.63 -13.00 -10.19
CA MET A 63 -3.61 -11.92 -10.08
C MET A 63 -3.11 -10.74 -9.24
N TRP A 64 -3.05 -9.56 -9.87
CA TRP A 64 -2.86 -8.28 -9.20
C TRP A 64 -4.16 -7.80 -8.55
N ARG A 65 -4.05 -7.29 -7.32
CA ARG A 65 -5.16 -6.82 -6.49
C ARG A 65 -4.89 -5.40 -5.99
N PRO A 66 -5.93 -4.60 -5.78
CA PRO A 66 -5.77 -3.26 -5.23
C PRO A 66 -5.37 -3.32 -3.74
N GLY A 67 -4.45 -2.46 -3.35
CA GLY A 67 -4.00 -2.32 -1.97
C GLY A 67 -3.76 -0.86 -1.57
N ALA A 68 -3.80 -0.63 -0.26
CA ALA A 68 -3.29 0.60 0.35
C ALA A 68 -2.00 0.28 1.11
N ALA A 69 -0.91 1.01 0.83
CA ALA A 69 0.34 0.86 1.56
C ALA A 69 0.62 2.08 2.44
N ASN A 70 1.05 1.87 3.68
CA ASN A 70 1.75 2.87 4.47
C ASN A 70 3.25 2.60 4.36
N VAL A 71 4.02 3.64 4.02
CA VAL A 71 5.47 3.64 4.13
C VAL A 71 5.86 4.62 5.22
N GLY A 72 6.53 4.14 6.26
CA GLY A 72 6.86 4.94 7.42
C GLY A 72 8.12 4.46 8.12
N VAL A 73 8.55 5.22 9.13
CA VAL A 73 9.62 4.83 10.06
C VAL A 73 8.97 4.64 11.43
N ASN A 74 9.42 3.64 12.20
CA ASN A 74 9.02 3.50 13.60
C ASN A 74 10.14 4.02 14.52
N PRO A 75 10.23 5.34 14.76
CA PRO A 75 11.28 5.89 15.61
C PRO A 75 11.16 5.43 17.07
N THR A 76 9.98 4.96 17.51
CA THR A 76 9.70 4.59 18.91
C THR A 76 10.45 3.32 19.36
N PHE A 77 10.97 2.51 18.43
CA PHE A 77 11.76 1.30 18.75
C PHE A 77 13.22 1.42 18.31
N GLY A 78 13.71 2.64 18.01
CA GLY A 78 15.08 2.84 17.51
C GLY A 78 15.33 2.25 16.12
N GLU A 79 14.28 1.85 15.41
CA GLU A 79 14.38 1.27 14.08
C GLU A 79 14.63 2.37 13.05
N LYS A 80 15.83 2.37 12.47
CA LYS A 80 16.23 3.32 11.40
C LYS A 80 15.74 2.91 10.01
N LYS A 81 15.17 1.71 9.86
CA LYS A 81 14.70 1.19 8.57
C LYS A 81 13.25 1.61 8.32
N LYS A 82 12.99 2.14 7.13
CA LYS A 82 11.62 2.32 6.63
C LYS A 82 10.93 0.96 6.55
N LYS A 83 9.64 0.93 6.83
CA LYS A 83 8.77 -0.25 6.72
C LYS A 83 7.63 0.03 5.77
N MET A 84 7.16 -1.01 5.10
CA MET A 84 5.93 -0.98 4.31
C MET A 84 4.88 -1.88 4.97
N GLU A 85 3.72 -1.30 5.25
CA GLU A 85 2.53 -2.02 5.69
C GLU A 85 1.47 -1.97 4.61
N VAL A 86 0.97 -3.12 4.16
CA VAL A 86 0.00 -3.20 3.06
C VAL A 86 -1.32 -3.76 3.56
N HIS A 87 -2.39 -3.03 3.32
CA HIS A 87 -3.76 -3.53 3.42
C HIS A 87 -4.24 -3.92 2.01
N LEU A 88 -4.37 -5.23 1.75
CA LEU A 88 -5.02 -5.72 0.53
C LEU A 88 -6.53 -5.51 0.65
N LEU A 89 -7.12 -4.80 -0.32
CA LEU A 89 -8.56 -4.55 -0.31
C LEU A 89 -9.31 -5.86 -0.62
N GLU A 90 -10.40 -6.09 0.10
CA GLU A 90 -11.32 -7.22 -0.12
C GLU A 90 -10.64 -8.60 0.00
N TYR A 91 -9.50 -8.68 0.69
CA TYR A 91 -8.78 -9.91 0.96
C TYR A 91 -8.92 -10.32 2.42
N ASN A 92 -9.38 -11.54 2.66
CA ASN A 92 -9.75 -12.02 4.01
C ASN A 92 -8.95 -13.25 4.48
N ASP A 93 -7.93 -13.68 3.74
CA ASP A 93 -7.12 -14.85 4.09
C ASP A 93 -5.80 -14.44 4.78
N ASN A 94 -5.10 -15.42 5.36
CA ASN A 94 -3.84 -15.21 6.06
C ASN A 94 -2.67 -15.08 5.07
N LEU A 95 -1.91 -13.99 5.20
CA LEU A 95 -0.75 -13.68 4.36
C LEU A 95 0.59 -14.00 5.04
N TYR A 96 0.61 -14.36 6.33
CA TYR A 96 1.87 -14.60 7.05
C TYR A 96 2.75 -15.64 6.36
N GLY A 97 4.03 -15.33 6.23
CA GLY A 97 5.01 -16.21 5.58
C GLY A 97 4.96 -16.20 4.06
N ARG A 98 3.91 -15.66 3.42
CA ARG A 98 3.86 -15.47 1.96
C ARG A 98 4.74 -14.29 1.55
N THR A 99 5.23 -14.32 0.33
CA THR A 99 5.89 -13.19 -0.32
C THR A 99 4.85 -12.37 -1.08
N LEU A 100 4.90 -11.05 -0.94
CA LEU A 100 4.09 -10.13 -1.73
C LEU A 100 4.98 -9.32 -2.67
N GLU A 101 4.51 -9.18 -3.90
CA GLU A 101 5.00 -8.20 -4.86
C GLU A 101 4.07 -6.99 -4.85
N VAL A 102 4.64 -5.80 -4.77
CA VAL A 102 3.92 -4.55 -4.57
C VAL A 102 4.42 -3.49 -5.54
N VAL A 103 3.52 -2.87 -6.28
CA VAL A 103 3.84 -1.76 -7.18
C VAL A 103 3.16 -0.49 -6.66
N PRO A 104 3.91 0.48 -6.10
CA PRO A 104 3.41 1.81 -5.80
C PRO A 104 2.95 2.54 -7.06
N VAL A 105 1.66 2.86 -7.13
CA VAL A 105 1.06 3.54 -8.30
C VAL A 105 0.86 5.02 -8.04
N ALA A 106 0.40 5.41 -6.85
CA ALA A 106 0.08 6.80 -6.58
C ALA A 106 0.20 7.18 -5.12
N TYR A 107 0.73 8.37 -4.85
CA TYR A 107 0.74 8.97 -3.52
C TYR A 107 -0.66 9.51 -3.16
N ILE A 108 -1.15 9.16 -1.97
CA ILE A 108 -2.48 9.55 -1.48
C ILE A 108 -2.39 10.75 -0.53
N ARG A 109 -1.52 10.67 0.48
CA ARG A 109 -1.33 11.67 1.55
C ARG A 109 -0.13 11.34 2.45
N PRO A 110 0.38 12.30 3.26
CA PRO A 110 1.35 12.00 4.30
C PRO A 110 0.75 11.19 5.45
N GLU A 111 1.61 10.62 6.28
CA GLU A 111 1.23 10.03 7.57
C GLU A 111 0.55 11.08 8.46
N LYS A 112 -0.37 10.63 9.32
CA LYS A 112 -1.17 11.52 10.17
C LYS A 112 -1.49 10.82 11.48
N THR A 113 -1.33 11.53 12.59
CA THR A 113 -1.78 11.08 13.91
C THR A 113 -3.28 11.36 14.09
N PHE A 114 -3.98 10.47 14.79
CA PHE A 114 -5.41 10.59 15.04
C PHE A 114 -5.70 10.62 16.53
N LYS A 115 -6.55 11.56 16.94
CA LYS A 115 -6.96 11.72 18.34
C LYS A 115 -7.76 10.55 18.91
N ASN A 116 -8.35 9.70 18.06
CA ASN A 116 -9.09 8.50 18.46
C ASN A 116 -9.23 7.49 17.30
N PRO A 117 -9.54 6.21 17.60
CA PRO A 117 -9.71 5.16 16.59
C PRO A 117 -10.78 5.47 15.54
N GLY A 118 -11.90 6.09 15.92
CA GLY A 118 -12.98 6.42 14.99
C GLY A 118 -12.55 7.40 13.88
N LYS A 119 -11.67 8.37 14.20
CA LYS A 119 -11.09 9.28 13.20
C LYS A 119 -10.13 8.56 12.26
N LEU A 120 -9.34 7.62 12.78
CA LEU A 120 -8.45 6.76 12.00
C LEU A 120 -9.27 5.90 11.02
N ILE A 121 -10.27 5.16 11.49
CA ILE A 121 -11.15 4.32 10.65
C ILE A 121 -11.81 5.14 9.53
N ARG A 122 -12.33 6.34 9.83
CA ARG A 122 -12.90 7.23 8.81
C ARG A 122 -11.87 7.65 7.77
N GLN A 123 -10.62 7.86 8.16
CA GLN A 123 -9.55 8.15 7.20
C GLN A 123 -9.21 6.92 6.36
N MET A 124 -9.05 5.74 6.97
CA MET A 124 -8.73 4.50 6.25
C MET A 124 -9.80 4.16 5.21
N ASN A 125 -11.08 4.37 5.53
CA ASN A 125 -12.19 4.25 4.57
C ASN A 125 -12.13 5.27 3.42
N ARG A 126 -11.63 6.49 3.66
CA ARG A 126 -11.39 7.46 2.57
C ARG A 126 -10.21 7.03 1.71
N ASP A 127 -9.15 6.55 2.33
CA ASP A 127 -7.95 6.11 1.65
C ASP A 127 -8.27 4.92 0.73
N CYS A 128 -9.01 3.91 1.21
CA CYS A 128 -9.44 2.75 0.39
C CYS A 128 -10.32 3.16 -0.80
N ARG A 129 -11.24 4.13 -0.63
CA ARG A 129 -12.02 4.67 -1.76
C ARG A 129 -11.13 5.38 -2.78
N LYS A 130 -10.12 6.11 -2.31
CA LYS A 130 -9.15 6.79 -3.18
C LYS A 130 -8.30 5.77 -3.95
N VAL A 131 -7.87 4.68 -3.31
CA VAL A 131 -7.18 3.54 -3.94
C VAL A 131 -8.01 3.00 -5.10
N LYS A 132 -9.27 2.63 -4.86
CA LYS A 132 -10.16 2.10 -5.92
C LYS A 132 -10.27 3.05 -7.10
N ASN A 133 -10.49 4.34 -6.83
CA ASN A 133 -10.61 5.36 -7.88
C ASN A 133 -9.31 5.53 -8.69
N LEU A 134 -8.14 5.55 -8.01
CA LEU A 134 -6.85 5.71 -8.66
C LEU A 134 -6.49 4.48 -9.51
N LEU A 135 -6.67 3.28 -8.97
CA LEU A 135 -6.31 2.04 -9.65
C LEU A 135 -7.27 1.66 -10.78
N SER A 136 -8.53 2.11 -10.74
CA SER A 136 -9.47 1.93 -11.87
C SER A 136 -9.02 2.62 -13.16
N ARG A 137 -8.03 3.52 -13.07
CA ARG A 137 -7.49 4.31 -14.19
C ARG A 137 -6.01 3.99 -14.45
N ALA A 138 -5.42 3.09 -13.67
CA ALA A 138 -4.02 2.71 -13.78
C ALA A 138 -3.90 1.38 -14.54
N GLU A 139 -2.84 1.23 -15.34
CA GLU A 139 -2.52 -0.05 -15.96
C GLU A 139 -2.20 -1.10 -14.87
N ILE A 140 -2.59 -2.35 -15.12
CA ILE A 140 -2.19 -3.48 -14.30
C ILE A 140 -0.76 -3.85 -14.72
N PRO A 141 0.18 -4.09 -13.78
CA PRO A 141 1.55 -4.43 -14.15
C PRO A 141 1.60 -5.68 -15.03
N GLY A 142 2.27 -5.58 -16.18
CA GLY A 142 2.42 -6.66 -17.15
C GLY A 142 1.23 -6.90 -18.09
N SER A 143 0.27 -5.98 -18.19
CA SER A 143 -0.87 -6.11 -19.11
C SER A 143 -0.58 -5.69 -20.56
N ARG A 144 0.66 -5.87 -21.05
CA ARG A 144 1.06 -5.63 -22.44
C ARG A 144 1.65 -6.88 -23.07
#